data_AF-A0A915MAZ0-F1
#
_entry.id   AF-A0A915MAZ0-F1
#
_cell.length_a   1.000
_cell.length_b   1.000
_cell.length_c   1.000
_cell.angle_alpha   90.00
_cell.angle_beta   90.00
_cell.angle_gamma   90.00
#
_symmetry.space_group_name_H-M   'P 1'
#
loop_
_entity.id
_entity.type
_entity.pdbx_description
1 polymer ?
#
loop_
_entity_poly.entity_id
_entity_poly.type
_entity_poly.pdbx_seq_one_letter_code
_entity_poly.pdbx_strand_id
1 'polypeptide(L)'
;MNMLNEKQQKTAKILLEDGCKFVFQQAPPGVGKTHVASVVIALMLSILNNVKVAVVTAANLPLAKLAKELEEVLGRPAMEDSNAIAFFSGYAKEKYFGMIDELKQHMLVTKLKTDQVLDHVTKDDIREINDYCTNYELRPRLTKERRMGSLISEISDLRIVFGTSRMAEDMVATSLTDATVLIFDEATQ
;
A
#
# COMPACT_ATOMS: atom_id res chain seq x y z
N MET A 1 -21.67 -3.44 3.02
CA MET A 1 -20.73 -2.98 4.07
C MET A 1 -20.96 -3.85 5.29
N ASN A 2 -20.03 -4.74 5.63
CA ASN A 2 -20.15 -5.55 6.85
C ASN A 2 -19.92 -4.63 8.05
N MET A 3 -20.85 -4.59 9.00
CA MET A 3 -20.70 -3.76 10.21
C MET A 3 -19.70 -4.41 11.17
N LEU A 4 -18.83 -3.59 11.77
CA LEU A 4 -17.95 -4.01 12.86
C LEU A 4 -18.78 -4.52 14.05
N ASN A 5 -18.39 -5.66 14.64
CA ASN A 5 -18.98 -6.12 15.90
C ASN A 5 -18.52 -5.26 17.10
N GLU A 6 -19.15 -5.41 18.27
CA GLU A 6 -18.83 -4.59 19.45
C GLU A 6 -17.35 -4.60 19.86
N LYS A 7 -16.66 -5.74 19.76
CA LYS A 7 -15.23 -5.83 20.11
C LYS A 7 -14.38 -5.08 19.09
N GLN A 8 -14.71 -5.22 17.80
CA GLN A 8 -14.05 -4.51 16.72
C GLN A 8 -14.28 -3.00 16.79
N GLN A 9 -15.49 -2.56 17.15
CA GLN A 9 -15.80 -1.15 17.39
C GLN A 9 -14.98 -0.56 18.54
N LYS A 10 -14.80 -1.31 19.64
CA LYS A 10 -13.94 -0.89 20.75
C LYS A 10 -12.49 -0.70 20.30
N THR A 11 -11.96 -1.63 19.50
CA THR A 11 -10.60 -1.51 18.93
C THR A 11 -10.49 -0.29 18.01
N ALA A 12 -11.46 -0.08 17.11
CA ALA A 12 -11.47 1.07 16.22
C ALA A 12 -11.49 2.40 16.99
N LYS A 13 -12.28 2.49 18.08
CA LYS A 13 -12.31 3.67 18.94
C LYS A 13 -10.95 4.00 19.55
N ILE A 14 -10.24 2.99 20.06
CA ILE A 14 -8.88 3.17 20.63
C ILE A 14 -7.91 3.69 19.57
N LEU A 15 -8.01 3.18 18.34
CA LEU A 15 -7.15 3.56 17.22
C LEU A 15 -7.43 4.97 16.67
N LEU A 16 -8.66 5.47 16.81
CA LEU A 16 -9.07 6.78 16.29
C LEU A 16 -8.99 7.92 17.31
N GLU A 17 -8.76 7.60 18.58
CA GLU A 17 -8.51 8.60 19.62
C GLU A 17 -7.21 9.38 19.34
N ASP A 18 -7.22 10.68 19.64
CA ASP A 18 -6.12 11.60 19.36
C ASP A 18 -4.79 11.21 20.04
N GLY A 19 -3.67 11.59 19.39
CA GLY A 19 -2.31 11.44 19.90
C GLY A 19 -1.49 10.34 19.21
N CYS A 20 -0.17 10.35 19.44
CA CYS A 20 0.71 9.27 18.97
C CYS A 20 0.47 8.00 19.79
N LYS A 21 0.27 6.87 19.12
CA LYS A 21 -0.06 5.59 19.75
C LYS A 21 0.69 4.44 19.10
N PHE A 22 1.05 3.47 19.95
CA PHE A 22 1.51 2.16 19.52
C PHE A 22 0.49 1.14 19.99
N VAL A 23 -0.24 0.53 19.04
CA VAL A 23 -1.30 -0.43 19.34
C VAL A 23 -0.93 -1.81 18.82
N PHE A 24 -0.80 -2.77 19.73
CA PHE A 24 -0.57 -4.17 19.40
C PHE A 24 -1.91 -4.89 19.37
N GLN A 25 -2.47 -5.09 18.17
CA GLN A 25 -3.72 -5.82 18.00
C GLN A 25 -3.48 -7.34 18.00
N GLN A 26 -3.57 -7.96 19.18
CA GLN A 26 -3.61 -9.41 19.29
C GLN A 26 -5.03 -9.92 19.23
N ALA A 27 -5.33 -10.74 18.22
CA ALA A 27 -6.62 -11.40 18.09
C ALA A 27 -6.47 -12.77 17.39
N PRO A 28 -7.32 -13.77 17.73
CA PRO A 28 -7.26 -15.09 17.10
C PRO A 28 -7.39 -15.05 15.57
N PRO A 29 -6.90 -16.07 14.84
CA PRO A 29 -7.15 -16.19 13.41
C PRO A 29 -8.67 -16.15 13.09
N GLY A 30 -9.05 -15.49 12.00
CA GLY A 30 -10.44 -15.45 11.52
C GLY A 30 -11.36 -14.40 12.17
N VAL A 31 -10.90 -13.62 13.15
CA VAL A 31 -11.74 -12.61 13.83
C VAL A 31 -11.81 -11.24 13.12
N GLY A 32 -11.29 -11.16 11.89
CA GLY A 32 -11.37 -9.97 11.04
C GLY A 32 -10.37 -8.85 11.39
N LYS A 33 -9.13 -9.18 11.79
CA LYS A 33 -8.09 -8.17 12.06
C LYS A 33 -7.83 -7.25 10.87
N THR A 34 -7.68 -7.84 9.68
CA THR A 34 -7.52 -7.15 8.40
C THR A 34 -8.69 -6.20 8.13
N HIS A 35 -9.93 -6.67 8.33
CA HIS A 35 -11.13 -5.85 8.16
C HIS A 35 -11.15 -4.64 9.11
N VAL A 36 -10.84 -4.83 10.40
CA VAL A 36 -10.76 -3.73 11.37
C VAL A 36 -9.70 -2.71 10.97
N ALA A 37 -8.51 -3.17 10.57
CA ALA A 37 -7.44 -2.28 10.11
C ALA A 37 -7.90 -1.46 8.90
N SER A 38 -8.51 -2.09 7.89
CA SER A 38 -9.03 -1.41 6.71
C SER A 38 -10.11 -0.38 7.04
N VAL A 39 -11.05 -0.70 7.94
CA VAL A 39 -12.08 0.26 8.39
C VAL A 39 -11.46 1.46 9.11
N VAL A 40 -10.47 1.23 9.97
CA VAL A 40 -9.78 2.32 10.67
C VAL A 40 -9.00 3.21 9.69
N ILE A 41 -8.28 2.62 8.74
CA ILE A 41 -7.58 3.36 7.67
C ILE A 41 -8.57 4.23 6.90
N ALA A 42 -9.70 3.67 6.45
CA ALA A 42 -10.70 4.40 5.70
C ALA A 42 -11.31 5.56 6.50
N LEU A 43 -11.57 5.37 7.79
CA LEU A 43 -12.03 6.43 8.69
C LEU A 43 -10.96 7.52 8.88
N MET A 44 -9.70 7.15 9.04
CA MET A 44 -8.61 8.12 9.15
C MET A 44 -8.45 8.95 7.87
N LEU A 45 -8.47 8.31 6.70
CA LEU A 45 -8.35 8.99 5.41
C LEU A 45 -9.51 9.95 5.11
N SER A 46 -10.71 9.67 5.63
CA SER A 46 -11.92 10.49 5.41
C SER A 46 -12.07 11.64 6.40
N ILE A 47 -11.57 11.50 7.63
CA ILE A 47 -11.72 12.51 8.69
C ILE A 47 -10.50 13.45 8.74
N LEU A 48 -9.31 12.95 8.37
CA LEU A 48 -8.06 13.67 8.53
C LEU A 48 -7.49 14.07 7.16
N ASN A 49 -7.34 15.38 6.96
CA ASN A 49 -6.99 15.97 5.65
C ASN A 49 -5.57 15.63 5.16
N ASN A 50 -4.65 15.22 6.04
CA ASN A 50 -3.24 14.95 5.71
C ASN A 50 -2.76 13.58 6.24
N VAL A 51 -3.61 12.55 6.16
CA VAL A 51 -3.17 11.20 6.51
C VAL A 51 -2.48 10.53 5.34
N LYS A 52 -1.25 10.10 5.60
CA LYS A 52 -0.50 9.16 4.79
C LYS A 52 -0.31 7.85 5.56
N VAL A 53 -0.67 6.75 4.93
CA VAL A 53 -0.68 5.41 5.50
C VAL A 53 0.36 4.55 4.80
N ALA A 54 1.23 3.92 5.58
CA ALA A 54 2.11 2.86 5.12
C ALA A 54 1.67 1.52 5.70
N VAL A 55 1.33 0.58 4.82
CA VAL A 55 1.04 -0.80 5.17
C VAL A 55 2.25 -1.66 4.82
N VAL A 56 2.81 -2.28 5.84
CA VAL A 56 4.00 -3.12 5.76
C VAL A 56 3.65 -4.54 6.21
N THR A 57 4.00 -5.52 5.39
CA THR A 57 3.78 -6.94 5.70
C THR A 57 5.04 -7.78 5.45
N ALA A 58 5.13 -8.96 6.04
CA ALA A 58 6.28 -9.85 5.80
C ALA A 58 6.32 -10.40 4.36
N ALA A 59 5.16 -10.56 3.71
CA ALA A 59 5.02 -11.16 2.39
C ALA A 59 3.94 -10.50 1.52
N ASN A 60 4.03 -10.72 0.20
CA ASN A 60 3.10 -10.15 -0.78
C ASN A 60 1.65 -10.65 -0.64
N LEU A 61 1.41 -11.86 -0.13
CA LEU A 61 0.05 -12.39 0.02
C LEU A 61 -0.74 -11.63 1.11
N PRO A 62 -0.25 -11.49 2.36
CA PRO A 62 -0.87 -10.61 3.34
C PRO A 62 -1.07 -9.19 2.81
N LEU A 63 -0.08 -8.66 2.08
CA LEU A 63 -0.16 -7.32 1.48
C LEU A 63 -1.34 -7.21 0.50
N ALA A 64 -1.47 -8.17 -0.42
CA ALA A 64 -2.55 -8.20 -1.40
C ALA A 64 -3.92 -8.36 -0.73
N LYS A 65 -4.03 -9.20 0.30
CA LYS A 65 -5.28 -9.35 1.07
C LYS A 65 -5.69 -8.04 1.75
N LEU A 66 -4.74 -7.33 2.36
CA LEU A 66 -5.01 -6.09 3.07
C LEU A 66 -5.35 -4.96 2.08
N ALA A 67 -4.64 -4.86 0.96
CA ALA A 67 -4.96 -3.90 -0.11
C ALA A 67 -6.35 -4.15 -0.71
N LYS A 68 -6.71 -5.40 -0.97
CA LYS A 68 -8.04 -5.77 -1.47
C LYS A 68 -9.14 -5.46 -0.45
N GLU A 69 -8.95 -5.85 0.81
CA GLU A 69 -9.90 -5.53 1.88
C GLU A 69 -10.06 -4.01 2.04
N LEU A 70 -8.98 -3.23 1.91
CA LEU A 70 -9.06 -1.77 1.95
C LEU A 70 -9.83 -1.21 0.75
N GLU A 71 -9.60 -1.70 -0.47
CA GLU A 71 -10.38 -1.28 -1.65
C GLU A 71 -11.88 -1.60 -1.47
N GLU A 72 -12.21 -2.76 -0.90
CA GLU A 72 -13.60 -3.16 -0.62
C GLU A 72 -14.28 -2.26 0.43
N VAL A 73 -13.53 -1.80 1.43
CA VAL A 73 -14.03 -0.92 2.50
C VAL A 73 -14.11 0.54 2.06
N LEU A 74 -13.06 1.05 1.41
CA LEU A 74 -12.92 2.44 1.00
C LEU A 74 -13.72 2.73 -0.29
N GLY A 75 -13.83 1.72 -1.16
CA GLY A 75 -14.33 1.84 -2.51
C GLY A 75 -13.24 2.24 -3.51
N ARG A 76 -13.36 1.73 -4.74
CA ARG A 76 -12.38 1.98 -5.81
C ARG A 76 -12.11 3.47 -6.08
N PRO A 77 -13.11 4.36 -6.20
CA PRO A 77 -12.85 5.78 -6.48
C PRO A 77 -12.00 6.43 -5.39
N ALA A 78 -12.35 6.23 -4.12
CA ALA A 78 -11.61 6.82 -3.01
C ALA A 78 -10.20 6.22 -2.83
N MET A 79 -10.01 4.95 -3.21
CA MET A 79 -8.68 4.33 -3.26
C MET A 79 -7.80 4.94 -4.37
N GLU A 80 -8.38 5.22 -5.54
CA GLU A 80 -7.69 5.89 -6.66
C GLU A 80 -7.36 7.35 -6.33
N ASP A 81 -8.32 8.10 -5.76
CA ASP A 81 -8.14 9.49 -5.32
C ASP A 81 -7.07 9.64 -4.23
N SER A 82 -6.83 8.56 -3.47
CA SER A 82 -5.75 8.50 -2.47
C SER A 82 -4.36 8.24 -3.07
N ASN A 83 -4.26 8.15 -4.41
CA ASN A 83 -3.04 7.76 -5.13
C ASN A 83 -2.40 6.50 -4.53
N ALA A 84 -3.22 5.50 -4.17
CA ALA A 84 -2.74 4.29 -3.55
C ALA A 84 -1.72 3.57 -4.46
N ILE A 85 -0.64 3.07 -3.86
CA ILE A 85 0.40 2.37 -4.59
C ILE A 85 0.85 1.10 -3.87
N ALA A 86 1.01 0.02 -4.64
CA ALA A 86 1.48 -1.26 -4.16
C ALA A 86 2.79 -1.68 -4.82
N PHE A 87 3.78 -1.93 -3.95
CA PHE A 87 5.10 -2.43 -4.31
C PHE A 87 5.14 -3.94 -4.11
N PHE A 88 4.67 -4.67 -5.12
CA PHE A 88 4.76 -6.12 -5.16
C PHE A 88 6.06 -6.54 -5.82
N SER A 89 6.85 -7.36 -5.14
CA SER A 89 7.99 -7.99 -5.81
C SER A 89 7.47 -8.96 -6.88
N GLY A 90 7.97 -8.88 -8.13
CA GLY A 90 7.43 -9.65 -9.27
C GLY A 90 7.37 -11.18 -9.10
N TYR A 91 8.10 -11.76 -8.13
CA TYR A 91 8.01 -13.20 -7.77
C TYR A 91 6.64 -13.63 -7.22
N ALA A 92 5.81 -12.71 -6.73
CA ALA A 92 4.53 -13.06 -6.12
C ALA A 92 3.43 -13.44 -7.13
N LYS A 93 3.62 -13.10 -8.42
CA LYS A 93 2.60 -13.29 -9.46
C LYS A 93 2.28 -14.75 -9.74
N GLU A 94 3.21 -15.69 -9.64
CA GLU A 94 2.93 -17.09 -10.04
C GLU A 94 1.98 -17.81 -9.08
N LYS A 95 2.08 -17.58 -7.77
CA LYS A 95 1.29 -18.31 -6.77
C LYS A 95 -0.06 -17.66 -6.45
N TYR A 96 -0.19 -16.34 -6.66
CA TYR A 96 -1.35 -15.55 -6.25
C TYR A 96 -1.85 -14.62 -7.36
N PHE A 97 -1.65 -15.03 -8.61
CA PHE A 97 -1.91 -14.26 -9.82
C PHE A 97 -3.26 -13.52 -9.80
N GLY A 98 -4.36 -14.23 -9.53
CA GLY A 98 -5.70 -13.63 -9.56
C GLY A 98 -5.88 -12.47 -8.59
N MET A 99 -5.38 -12.59 -7.36
CA MET A 99 -5.51 -11.52 -6.35
C MET A 99 -4.61 -10.32 -6.65
N ILE A 100 -3.43 -10.56 -7.23
CA ILE A 100 -2.51 -9.48 -7.64
C ILE A 100 -3.04 -8.78 -8.88
N ASP A 101 -3.66 -9.51 -9.82
CA ASP A 101 -4.23 -8.95 -11.04
C ASP A 101 -5.43 -8.03 -10.74
N GLU A 102 -6.25 -8.36 -9.74
CA GLU A 102 -7.30 -7.46 -9.26
C GLU A 102 -6.76 -6.11 -8.73
N LEU A 103 -5.52 -6.09 -8.23
CA LEU A 103 -4.84 -4.89 -7.73
C LEU A 103 -3.95 -4.21 -8.77
N LYS A 104 -3.98 -4.66 -10.04
CA LYS A 104 -3.08 -4.21 -11.10
C LYS A 104 -3.05 -2.69 -11.27
N GLN A 105 -4.19 -2.03 -11.12
CA GLN A 105 -4.32 -0.57 -11.21
C GLN A 105 -3.54 0.21 -10.14
N HIS A 106 -3.28 -0.41 -8.99
CA HIS A 106 -2.51 0.18 -7.88
C HIS A 106 -1.04 -0.20 -7.92
N MET A 107 -0.61 -1.06 -8.83
CA MET A 107 0.79 -1.49 -8.92
C MET A 107 1.69 -0.36 -9.44
N LEU A 108 2.93 -0.30 -8.93
CA LEU A 108 3.94 0.67 -9.38
C LEU A 108 4.09 0.70 -10.91
N VAL A 109 4.18 -0.47 -11.56
CA VAL A 109 4.29 -0.58 -13.03
C VAL A 109 3.15 0.08 -13.80
N THR A 110 1.95 0.11 -13.21
CA THR A 110 0.78 0.73 -13.84
C THR A 110 0.77 2.23 -13.58
N LYS A 111 1.08 2.64 -12.34
CA LYS A 111 1.09 4.05 -11.94
C LYS A 111 2.18 4.86 -12.66
N LEU A 112 3.35 4.28 -12.92
CA LEU A 112 4.43 4.93 -13.69
C LEU A 112 4.07 5.25 -15.15
N LYS A 113 3.07 4.58 -15.72
CA LYS A 113 2.64 4.75 -17.11
C LYS A 113 1.47 5.72 -17.27
N THR A 114 1.06 6.37 -16.19
CA THR A 114 -0.01 7.37 -16.25
C THR A 114 0.52 8.66 -16.87
N ASP A 115 -0.35 9.38 -17.60
CA ASP A 115 0.01 10.67 -18.22
C ASP A 115 0.52 11.66 -17.18
N GLN A 116 -0.07 11.66 -15.98
CA GLN A 116 0.40 12.47 -14.84
C GLN A 116 1.90 12.26 -14.54
N VAL A 117 2.38 11.02 -14.58
CA VAL A 117 3.81 10.74 -14.36
C VAL A 117 4.61 11.10 -15.60
N LEU A 118 4.18 10.66 -16.77
CA LEU A 118 4.92 10.83 -18.03
C LEU A 118 5.14 12.30 -18.42
N ASP A 119 4.21 13.19 -18.05
CA ASP A 119 4.30 14.63 -18.32
C ASP A 119 5.31 15.37 -17.40
N HIS A 120 5.70 14.77 -16.27
CA HIS A 120 6.58 15.39 -15.26
C HIS A 120 8.00 14.85 -15.25
N VAL A 121 8.31 13.87 -16.12
CA VAL A 121 9.60 13.17 -16.15
C VAL A 121 10.43 13.53 -17.37
N THR A 122 11.74 13.31 -17.30
CA THR A 122 12.63 13.53 -18.45
C THR A 122 12.55 12.38 -19.46
N LYS A 123 13.09 12.59 -20.67
CA LYS A 123 13.21 11.51 -21.68
C LYS A 123 14.04 10.33 -21.17
N ASP A 124 15.05 10.59 -20.34
CA ASP A 124 15.88 9.54 -19.75
C ASP A 124 15.10 8.75 -18.70
N ASP A 125 14.29 9.41 -17.87
CA ASP A 125 13.39 8.75 -16.93
C ASP A 125 12.33 7.90 -17.66
N ILE A 126 11.77 8.36 -18.78
CA ILE A 126 10.83 7.57 -19.59
C ILE A 126 11.51 6.28 -20.08
N ARG A 127 12.78 6.35 -20.49
CA ARG A 127 13.54 5.16 -20.88
C ARG A 127 13.73 4.23 -19.69
N GLU A 128 14.10 4.74 -18.52
CA GLU A 128 14.24 3.93 -17.30
C GLU A 128 12.92 3.28 -16.87
N ILE A 129 11.79 3.99 -16.96
CA ILE A 129 10.45 3.48 -16.66
C ILE A 129 10.12 2.31 -17.61
N ASN A 130 10.36 2.48 -18.91
CA ASN A 130 10.10 1.42 -19.89
C ASN A 130 10.99 0.19 -19.66
N ASP A 131 12.26 0.40 -19.36
CA ASP A 131 13.20 -0.67 -19.01
C ASP A 131 12.77 -1.38 -17.72
N TYR A 132 12.33 -0.63 -16.69
CA TYR A 132 11.77 -1.18 -15.46
C TYR A 132 10.54 -2.02 -15.74
N CYS A 133 9.53 -1.49 -16.43
CA CYS A 133 8.28 -2.21 -16.71
C CYS A 133 8.50 -3.49 -17.53
N THR A 134 9.45 -3.47 -18.47
CA THR A 134 9.82 -4.65 -19.26
C THR A 134 10.49 -5.70 -18.40
N ASN A 135 11.47 -5.30 -17.58
CA ASN A 135 12.21 -6.20 -16.71
C ASN A 135 11.41 -6.65 -15.48
N TYR A 136 10.37 -5.92 -15.09
CA TYR A 136 9.49 -6.32 -13.99
C TYR A 136 8.81 -7.66 -14.27
N GLU A 137 8.40 -7.92 -15.50
CA GLU A 137 7.81 -9.21 -15.90
C GLU A 137 8.87 -10.29 -16.14
N LEU A 138 10.01 -9.92 -16.75
CA LEU A 138 11.01 -10.90 -17.20
C LEU A 138 12.03 -11.28 -16.13
N ARG A 139 12.49 -10.30 -15.33
CA ARG A 139 13.60 -10.42 -14.38
C ARG A 139 13.38 -9.51 -13.14
N PRO A 140 12.38 -9.80 -12.28
CA PRO A 140 12.01 -8.93 -11.17
C PRO A 140 13.14 -8.61 -10.17
N ARG A 141 14.17 -9.46 -10.05
CA ARG A 141 15.29 -9.24 -9.12
C ARG A 141 16.29 -8.19 -9.57
N LEU A 142 16.27 -7.83 -10.85
CA LEU A 142 17.23 -6.89 -11.44
C LEU A 142 16.60 -5.51 -11.67
N THR A 143 15.34 -5.31 -11.27
CA THR A 143 14.64 -4.07 -11.47
C THR A 143 15.07 -3.02 -10.43
N LYS A 144 15.08 -1.76 -10.85
CA LYS A 144 15.37 -0.60 -9.99
C LYS A 144 14.11 -0.12 -9.26
N GLU A 145 13.40 -1.02 -8.58
CA GLU A 145 12.08 -0.72 -7.97
C GLU A 145 12.14 0.47 -6.99
N ARG A 146 13.21 0.54 -6.18
CA ARG A 146 13.48 1.68 -5.29
C ARG A 146 13.56 3.02 -6.02
N ARG A 147 14.27 3.09 -7.16
CA ARG A 147 14.40 4.32 -7.94
C ARG A 147 13.06 4.75 -8.50
N MET A 148 12.29 3.80 -9.01
CA MET A 148 10.94 4.07 -9.54
C MET A 148 9.95 4.49 -8.44
N GLY A 149 10.01 3.87 -7.26
CA GLY A 149 9.23 4.26 -6.09
C GLY A 149 9.57 5.67 -5.62
N SER A 150 10.85 6.04 -5.65
CA SER A 150 11.29 7.40 -5.33
C SER A 150 10.76 8.41 -6.34
N LEU A 151 10.93 8.12 -7.64
CA LEU A 151 10.46 8.98 -8.73
C LEU A 151 8.96 9.27 -8.62
N ILE A 152 8.13 8.24 -8.42
CA ILE A 152 6.69 8.46 -8.32
C ILE A 152 6.28 9.20 -7.04
N SER A 153 7.06 9.08 -5.96
CA SER A 153 6.79 9.83 -4.72
C SER A 153 7.14 11.30 -4.83
N GLU A 154 8.07 11.67 -5.72
CA GLU A 154 8.41 13.06 -6.03
C GLU A 154 7.33 13.74 -6.88
N ILE A 155 6.55 12.97 -7.65
CA ILE A 155 5.58 13.47 -8.62
C ILE A 155 4.14 13.40 -8.08
N SER A 156 3.80 12.31 -7.39
CA SER A 156 2.45 12.02 -6.91
C SER A 156 2.36 12.16 -5.40
N ASP A 157 1.29 12.79 -4.93
CA ASP A 157 0.95 12.82 -3.50
C ASP A 157 0.35 11.48 -3.07
N LEU A 158 1.24 10.52 -2.75
CA LEU A 158 0.87 9.16 -2.35
C LEU A 158 0.31 9.16 -0.92
N ARG A 159 -0.99 8.92 -0.73
CA ARG A 159 -1.59 8.83 0.60
C ARG A 159 -1.64 7.41 1.16
N ILE A 160 -1.56 6.38 0.31
CA ILE A 160 -1.55 4.98 0.75
C ILE A 160 -0.42 4.25 0.05
N VAL A 161 0.49 3.66 0.83
CA VAL A 161 1.63 2.89 0.33
C VAL A 161 1.58 1.48 0.92
N PHE A 162 1.60 0.48 0.04
CA PHE A 162 1.67 -0.94 0.40
C PHE A 162 3.05 -1.48 0.03
N GLY A 163 3.77 -2.06 0.99
CA GLY A 163 5.06 -2.70 0.75
C GLY A 163 5.29 -3.92 1.64
N THR A 164 6.21 -4.79 1.22
CA THR A 164 6.77 -5.80 2.12
C THR A 164 7.80 -5.17 3.05
N SER A 165 8.16 -5.78 4.19
CA SER A 165 9.18 -5.23 5.11
C SER A 165 10.51 -4.92 4.41
N ARG A 166 10.96 -5.82 3.53
CA ARG A 166 12.16 -5.59 2.71
C ARG A 166 12.03 -4.36 1.82
N MET A 167 10.87 -4.17 1.20
CA MET A 167 10.63 -3.02 0.34
C MET A 167 10.50 -1.73 1.16
N ALA A 168 9.84 -1.82 2.32
CA ALA A 168 9.68 -0.70 3.23
C ALA A 168 11.05 -0.17 3.66
N GLU A 169 12.01 -1.02 4.02
CA GLU A 169 13.40 -0.63 4.33
C GLU A 169 14.04 0.20 3.21
N ASP A 170 13.85 -0.20 1.95
CA ASP A 170 14.37 0.52 0.79
C ASP A 170 13.66 1.87 0.55
N MET A 171 12.42 2.02 1.03
CA MET A 171 11.55 3.18 0.81
C MET A 171 11.44 4.14 2.00
N VAL A 172 12.02 3.81 3.16
CA VAL A 172 11.99 4.66 4.37
C VAL A 172 12.48 6.10 4.07
N ALA A 173 13.48 6.23 3.21
CA ALA A 173 14.07 7.52 2.86
C ALA A 173 13.29 8.31 1.79
N THR A 174 12.22 7.75 1.24
CA THR A 174 11.43 8.38 0.16
C THR A 174 9.94 8.29 0.46
N SER A 175 9.24 7.28 -0.02
CA SER A 175 7.77 7.23 0.01
C SER A 175 7.17 7.08 1.40
N LEU A 176 7.96 6.73 2.42
CA LEU A 176 7.47 6.47 3.79
C LEU A 176 7.88 7.53 4.81
N THR A 177 8.70 8.52 4.44
CA THR A 177 9.32 9.47 5.40
C THR A 177 8.31 10.33 6.17
N ASP A 178 7.17 10.60 5.56
CA ASP A 178 6.06 11.44 6.03
C ASP A 178 4.81 10.60 6.39
N ALA A 179 4.94 9.28 6.49
CA ALA A 179 3.82 8.42 6.87
C ALA A 179 3.35 8.73 8.30
N THR A 180 2.10 9.16 8.42
CA THR A 180 1.42 9.46 9.70
C THR A 180 0.92 8.21 10.41
N VAL A 181 0.65 7.14 9.66
CA VAL A 181 0.12 5.88 10.17
C VAL A 181 0.94 4.73 9.59
N LEU A 182 1.51 3.91 10.47
CA LEU A 182 2.26 2.71 10.10
C LEU A 182 1.47 1.49 10.57
N ILE A 183 1.23 0.55 9.65
CA ILE A 183 0.54 -0.71 9.94
C ILE A 183 1.48 -1.85 9.61
N PHE A 184 1.79 -2.65 10.61
CA PHE A 184 2.60 -3.85 10.46
C PHE A 184 1.71 -5.07 10.67
N ASP A 185 1.40 -5.79 9.58
CA ASP A 185 0.75 -7.10 9.68
C ASP A 185 1.81 -8.20 9.83
N GLU A 186 1.52 -9.20 10.65
CA GLU A 186 2.45 -10.29 11.02
C GLU A 186 3.73 -9.85 11.77
N ALA A 187 3.69 -8.75 12.53
CA ALA A 187 4.85 -8.16 13.23
C ALA A 187 5.57 -9.04 14.30
N THR A 188 5.11 -10.28 14.54
CA THR A 188 5.66 -11.18 15.58
C THR A 188 5.94 -12.60 15.08
N GLN A 189 6.02 -12.81 13.77
CA GLN A 189 6.41 -14.10 13.19
C GLN A 189 7.86 -14.10 12.70
#